data_AF-A0A358KI56-F1
#
_entry.id   AF-A0A358KI56-F1
#
_cell.length_a   1.000
_cell.length_b   1.000
_cell.length_c   1.000
_cell.angle_alpha   90.00
_cell.angle_beta   90.00
_cell.angle_gamma   90.00
#
_symmetry.space_group_name_H-M   'P 1'
#
loop_
_entity.id
_entity.type
_entity.pdbx_description
1 polymer ?
#
loop_
_entity_poly.entity_id
_entity_poly.type
_entity_poly.pdbx_seq_one_letter_code
_entity_poly.pdbx_strand_id
1 'polypeptide(L)'
;GNEADYFTPTVGRTWPSGTFGCVRSEGWQMHEGLDIKCIQRDSKGEPIDPITAAADGTVVYINAKPGLSNYGNYIVMQHKVDGLTVFTLYAHLRKIADRLKVGHFRKSGEVIAVMGRTANTKQGISRERAHLHFEINFMANKNFTTWRKTNLPGTRNDHGMWNGQNLIGIDPWKVFLEQRNAKARKKPFSLLEFVQSQPVLCRVKIGKTNLKWANRFPQLVVKKSG
;
A
#
# COMPACT_ATOMS: atom_id res chain seq x y z
N GLY A 1 17.62 -14.95 4.25
CA GLY A 1 18.07 -15.60 5.49
C GLY A 1 17.01 -15.57 6.58
N ASN A 2 16.54 -14.37 6.97
CA ASN A 2 15.65 -14.18 8.13
C ASN A 2 14.26 -13.64 7.73
N GLU A 3 13.83 -13.81 6.48
CA GLU A 3 12.59 -13.22 5.96
C GLU A 3 11.34 -13.69 6.73
N ALA A 4 11.36 -14.91 7.28
CA ALA A 4 10.31 -15.47 8.14
C ALA A 4 10.15 -14.72 9.49
N ASP A 5 11.15 -13.95 9.90
CA ASP A 5 11.07 -13.11 11.10
C ASP A 5 10.38 -11.77 10.82
N TYR A 6 10.31 -11.36 9.55
CA TYR A 6 9.76 -10.07 9.13
C TYR A 6 8.38 -10.17 8.51
N PHE A 7 8.09 -11.21 7.73
CA PHE A 7 6.84 -11.34 7.00
C PHE A 7 5.84 -12.27 7.70
N THR A 8 4.58 -11.84 7.75
CA THR A 8 3.48 -12.65 8.25
C THR A 8 2.83 -13.42 7.11
N PRO A 9 2.83 -14.77 7.13
CA PRO A 9 2.21 -15.55 6.07
C PRO A 9 0.68 -15.54 6.12
N THR A 10 0.08 -15.84 4.98
CA THR A 10 -1.33 -16.26 4.93
C THR A 10 -1.54 -17.62 5.62
N VAL A 11 -2.78 -17.90 6.04
CA VAL A 11 -3.10 -19.15 6.78
C VAL A 11 -2.64 -20.38 5.98
N GLY A 12 -1.88 -21.26 6.63
CA GLY A 12 -1.42 -22.52 6.04
C GLY A 12 -0.31 -22.37 5.00
N ARG A 13 0.37 -21.22 4.93
CA ARG A 13 1.44 -20.95 3.96
C ARG A 13 2.75 -20.52 4.62
N THR A 14 3.81 -20.47 3.83
CA THR A 14 5.13 -19.97 4.21
C THR A 14 5.24 -18.45 4.04
N TRP A 15 6.32 -17.88 4.59
CA TRP A 15 6.59 -16.43 4.63
C TRP A 15 6.47 -15.68 3.28
N PRO A 16 6.78 -16.27 2.09
CA PRO A 16 6.63 -15.56 0.83
C PRO A 16 5.19 -15.08 0.60
N SER A 17 4.19 -15.77 1.14
CA SER A 17 2.78 -15.35 0.98
C SER A 17 2.41 -14.03 1.65
N GLY A 18 3.29 -13.49 2.50
CA GLY A 18 3.20 -12.15 3.08
C GLY A 18 3.98 -11.07 2.31
N THR A 19 4.69 -11.41 1.23
CA THR A 19 5.42 -10.43 0.41
C THR A 19 4.55 -9.87 -0.72
N PHE A 20 5.06 -8.86 -1.43
CA PHE A 20 4.39 -8.33 -2.61
C PHE A 20 4.40 -9.35 -3.76
N GLY A 21 3.36 -9.34 -4.59
CA GLY A 21 3.30 -10.08 -5.85
C GLY A 21 2.30 -11.24 -5.85
N CYS A 22 2.36 -12.06 -6.89
CA CYS A 22 1.61 -13.31 -6.99
C CYS A 22 2.19 -14.37 -6.05
N VAL A 23 1.95 -14.22 -4.75
CA VAL A 23 2.55 -15.05 -3.70
C VAL A 23 1.51 -15.77 -2.85
N ARG A 24 0.22 -15.51 -3.12
CA ARG A 24 -0.90 -16.21 -2.52
C ARG A 24 -1.44 -17.24 -3.52
N SER A 25 -2.13 -18.26 -3.01
CA SER A 25 -2.74 -19.32 -3.83
C SER A 25 -1.78 -19.93 -4.85
N GLU A 26 -0.57 -20.33 -4.45
CA GLU A 26 0.46 -20.91 -5.33
C GLU A 26 0.79 -20.05 -6.55
N GLY A 27 0.70 -18.73 -6.41
CA GLY A 27 0.98 -17.78 -7.49
C GLY A 27 -0.24 -17.27 -8.26
N TRP A 28 -1.45 -17.69 -7.89
CA TRP A 28 -2.68 -17.27 -8.58
C TRP A 28 -3.31 -15.99 -8.02
N GLN A 29 -2.91 -15.57 -6.83
CA GLN A 29 -3.48 -14.39 -6.19
C GLN A 29 -2.38 -13.36 -5.89
N MET A 30 -2.61 -12.15 -6.40
CA MET A 30 -1.79 -10.97 -6.14
C MET A 30 -1.95 -10.50 -4.70
N HIS A 31 -0.84 -10.13 -4.09
CA HIS A 31 -0.76 -9.39 -2.84
C HIS A 31 -0.12 -8.02 -3.13
N GLU A 32 -0.88 -6.95 -2.97
CA GLU A 32 -0.49 -5.58 -3.37
C GLU A 32 0.37 -4.85 -2.33
N GLY A 33 0.77 -5.54 -1.25
CA GLY A 33 1.53 -4.96 -0.15
C GLY A 33 2.50 -5.95 0.50
N LEU A 34 3.00 -5.55 1.67
CA LEU A 34 3.79 -6.36 2.59
C LEU A 34 3.00 -6.57 3.88
N ASP A 35 2.98 -7.80 4.38
CA ASP A 35 2.42 -8.15 5.68
C ASP A 35 3.57 -8.18 6.71
N ILE A 36 3.80 -7.06 7.39
CA ILE A 36 4.91 -6.85 8.34
C ILE A 36 4.51 -7.34 9.74
N LYS A 37 5.32 -8.24 10.30
CA LYS A 37 5.04 -8.94 11.56
C LYS A 37 4.97 -8.01 12.77
N CYS A 38 4.01 -8.30 13.67
CA CYS A 38 3.94 -7.73 15.00
C CYS A 38 5.15 -8.15 15.85
N ILE A 39 5.80 -7.18 16.52
CA ILE A 39 6.91 -7.44 17.44
C ILE A 39 6.60 -7.01 18.88
N GLN A 40 5.51 -6.28 19.12
CA GLN A 40 5.10 -5.83 20.46
C GLN A 40 3.64 -6.19 20.77
N ARG A 41 3.40 -6.77 21.95
CA ARG A 41 2.07 -7.19 22.42
C ARG A 41 1.79 -6.70 23.83
N ASP A 42 0.52 -6.39 24.11
CA ASP A 42 0.05 -6.14 25.48
C ASP A 42 -0.13 -7.43 26.27
N SER A 43 -0.51 -7.33 27.56
CA SER A 43 -0.72 -8.47 28.45
C SER A 43 -1.83 -9.43 28.00
N LYS A 44 -2.70 -9.01 27.06
CA LYS A 44 -3.74 -9.84 26.45
C LYS A 44 -3.29 -10.46 25.11
N GLY A 45 -2.02 -10.26 24.73
CA GLY A 45 -1.45 -10.74 23.48
C GLY A 45 -1.87 -9.95 22.25
N GLU A 46 -2.54 -8.80 22.40
CA GLU A 46 -2.95 -7.96 21.28
C GLU A 46 -1.79 -7.06 20.82
N PRO A 47 -1.63 -6.83 19.51
CA PRO A 47 -0.56 -5.98 18.97
C PRO A 47 -0.66 -4.54 19.50
N ILE A 48 0.51 -3.96 19.77
CA ILE A 48 0.66 -2.57 20.23
C ILE A 48 1.77 -1.81 19.50
N ASP A 49 2.33 -2.38 18.43
CA ASP A 49 3.35 -1.73 17.62
C ASP A 49 2.87 -0.36 17.12
N PRO A 50 3.63 0.72 17.37
CA PRO A 50 3.32 2.03 16.78
C PRO A 50 3.53 1.98 15.28
N ILE A 51 2.53 2.43 14.52
CA ILE A 51 2.64 2.60 13.07
C ILE A 51 2.94 4.05 12.78
N THR A 52 4.02 4.29 12.06
CA THR A 52 4.51 5.62 11.72
C THR A 52 4.35 5.92 10.23
N ALA A 53 4.28 7.20 9.89
CA ALA A 53 4.29 7.63 8.49
C ALA A 53 5.62 7.23 7.83
N ALA A 54 5.55 6.49 6.72
CA ALA A 54 6.73 6.03 5.98
C ALA A 54 7.51 7.19 5.34
N ALA A 55 6.82 8.26 4.95
CA ALA A 55 7.39 9.47 4.38
C ALA A 55 6.53 10.68 4.76
N ASP A 56 7.10 11.88 4.61
CA ASP A 56 6.38 13.14 4.73
C ASP A 56 5.15 13.14 3.81
N GLY A 57 3.98 13.50 4.35
CA GLY A 57 2.75 13.41 3.57
C GLY A 57 1.51 13.88 4.29
N THR A 58 0.40 13.88 3.57
CA THR A 58 -0.92 14.27 4.08
C THR A 58 -1.82 13.05 4.17
N VAL A 59 -2.54 12.90 5.28
CA VAL A 59 -3.60 11.89 5.42
C VAL A 59 -4.73 12.25 4.47
N VAL A 60 -5.02 11.42 3.48
CA VAL A 60 -6.06 11.67 2.46
C VAL A 60 -7.31 10.82 2.67
N TYR A 61 -7.20 9.75 3.47
CA TYR A 61 -8.33 8.90 3.79
C TYR A 61 -8.11 8.12 5.09
N ILE A 62 -9.21 7.91 5.83
CA ILE A 62 -9.25 7.06 7.02
C ILE A 62 -10.54 6.22 6.95
N ASN A 63 -10.41 4.90 7.03
CA ASN A 63 -11.51 4.02 7.40
C ASN A 63 -11.35 3.61 8.86
N ALA A 64 -12.25 4.07 9.72
CA ALA A 64 -12.34 3.65 11.12
C ALA A 64 -13.51 2.67 11.38
N LYS A 65 -14.12 2.15 10.30
CA LYS A 65 -15.21 1.17 10.36
C LYS A 65 -14.71 -0.16 9.78
N PRO A 66 -14.21 -1.08 10.61
CA PRO A 66 -13.47 -2.24 10.11
C PRO A 66 -14.36 -3.18 9.28
N GLY A 67 -15.66 -3.24 9.56
CA GLY A 67 -16.63 -4.05 8.81
C GLY A 67 -16.97 -3.55 7.39
N LEU A 68 -16.38 -2.45 6.92
CA LEU A 68 -16.60 -1.95 5.55
C LEU A 68 -15.52 -2.43 4.57
N SER A 69 -14.43 -3.03 5.04
CA SER A 69 -13.27 -3.36 4.19
C SER A 69 -12.53 -4.61 4.65
N ASN A 70 -12.01 -5.40 3.71
CA ASN A 70 -11.08 -6.49 4.05
C ASN A 70 -9.81 -5.98 4.72
N TYR A 71 -9.40 -4.73 4.45
CA TYR A 71 -8.32 -4.05 5.16
C TYR A 71 -8.62 -3.76 6.63
N GLY A 72 -9.88 -3.91 7.07
CA GLY A 72 -10.30 -3.48 8.40
C GLY A 72 -10.20 -1.96 8.54
N ASN A 73 -9.67 -1.49 9.66
CA ASN A 73 -9.31 -0.08 9.80
C ASN A 73 -8.05 0.21 8.99
N TYR A 74 -8.06 1.29 8.20
CA TYR A 74 -6.90 1.65 7.40
C TYR A 74 -6.79 3.16 7.16
N ILE A 75 -5.56 3.60 6.90
CA ILE A 75 -5.20 4.98 6.56
C ILE A 75 -4.58 4.98 5.16
N VAL A 76 -4.91 5.98 4.34
CA VAL A 76 -4.15 6.30 3.14
C VAL A 76 -3.51 7.67 3.32
N MET A 77 -2.22 7.75 3.06
CA MET A 77 -1.47 9.00 3.00
C MET A 77 -1.03 9.28 1.56
N GLN A 78 -1.01 10.55 1.19
CA GLN A 78 -0.47 11.04 -0.08
C GLN A 78 0.88 11.72 0.16
N HIS A 79 1.83 11.42 -0.69
CA HIS A 79 3.19 11.94 -0.65
C HIS A 79 3.55 12.60 -1.97
N LYS A 80 4.49 13.55 -1.90
CA LYS A 80 5.16 14.14 -3.06
C LYS A 80 6.64 13.77 -2.93
N VAL A 81 7.10 12.84 -3.77
CA VAL A 81 8.46 12.29 -3.71
C VAL A 81 9.01 12.27 -5.13
N ASP A 82 10.15 12.92 -5.37
CA ASP A 82 10.84 12.95 -6.67
C ASP A 82 9.92 13.35 -7.85
N GLY A 83 9.06 14.34 -7.62
CA GLY A 83 8.07 14.82 -8.59
C GLY A 83 6.86 13.89 -8.79
N LEU A 84 6.86 12.70 -8.18
CA LEU A 84 5.75 11.75 -8.21
C LEU A 84 4.75 12.02 -7.09
N THR A 85 3.48 11.77 -7.39
CA THR A 85 2.44 11.65 -6.36
C THR A 85 2.20 10.18 -6.07
N VAL A 86 2.60 9.73 -4.89
CA VAL A 86 2.45 8.34 -4.45
C VAL A 86 1.61 8.27 -3.18
N PHE A 87 1.06 7.10 -2.91
CA PHE A 87 0.19 6.87 -1.77
C PHE A 87 0.72 5.71 -0.95
N THR A 88 0.66 5.81 0.37
CA THR A 88 0.90 4.65 1.24
C THR A 88 -0.39 4.25 1.94
N LEU A 89 -0.67 2.95 2.01
CA LEU A 89 -1.81 2.38 2.72
C LEU A 89 -1.30 1.60 3.94
N TYR A 90 -1.92 1.84 5.10
CA TYR A 90 -1.64 1.16 6.37
C TYR A 90 -2.93 0.50 6.85
N ALA A 91 -2.98 -0.82 6.89
CA ALA A 91 -4.19 -1.58 7.18
C ALA A 91 -4.10 -2.46 8.43
N HIS A 92 -5.23 -3.11 8.74
CA HIS A 92 -5.45 -3.95 9.90
C HIS A 92 -5.29 -3.23 11.24
N LEU A 93 -5.42 -1.91 11.27
CA LEU A 93 -5.10 -1.07 12.41
C LEU A 93 -6.01 -1.31 13.61
N ARG A 94 -5.44 -1.37 14.82
CA ARG A 94 -6.22 -1.48 16.07
C ARG A 94 -6.85 -0.13 16.41
N LYS A 95 -6.05 0.93 16.31
CA LYS A 95 -6.43 2.28 16.70
C LYS A 95 -5.78 3.29 15.77
N ILE A 96 -6.54 4.27 15.30
CA ILE A 96 -6.03 5.45 14.61
C ILE A 96 -5.49 6.43 15.67
N ALA A 97 -4.34 7.06 15.44
CA ALA A 97 -3.75 7.98 16.41
C ALA A 97 -4.74 9.09 16.81
N ASP A 98 -4.70 9.46 18.10
CA ASP A 98 -5.64 10.41 18.65
C ASP A 98 -5.57 11.74 17.90
N ARG A 99 -6.75 12.29 17.58
CA ARG A 99 -6.92 13.55 16.82
C ARG A 99 -6.39 13.52 15.38
N LEU A 100 -5.93 12.39 14.84
CA LEU A 100 -5.58 12.29 13.42
C LEU A 100 -6.84 12.41 12.56
N LYS A 101 -6.81 13.26 11.53
CA LYS A 101 -7.92 13.48 10.61
C LYS A 101 -7.42 13.59 9.17
N VAL A 102 -8.32 13.39 8.22
CA VAL A 102 -8.06 13.69 6.80
C VAL A 102 -7.66 15.17 6.67
N GLY A 103 -6.65 15.44 5.86
CA GLY A 103 -6.03 16.75 5.68
C GLY A 103 -4.84 17.02 6.59
N HIS A 104 -4.59 16.21 7.62
CA HIS A 104 -3.43 16.40 8.49
C HIS A 104 -2.13 16.01 7.80
N PHE A 105 -1.13 16.88 7.87
CA PHE A 105 0.25 16.58 7.49
C PHE A 105 0.96 15.81 8.59
N ARG A 106 1.80 14.85 8.21
CA ARG A 106 2.68 14.09 9.10
C ARG A 106 4.07 13.97 8.50
N LYS A 107 5.09 14.16 9.34
CA LYS A 107 6.49 13.89 8.99
C LYS A 107 6.77 12.40 9.04
N SER A 108 7.76 11.95 8.25
CA SER A 108 8.28 10.60 8.34
C SER A 108 8.66 10.26 9.79
N GLY A 109 8.26 9.08 10.26
CA GLY A 109 8.48 8.64 11.64
C GLY A 109 7.45 9.10 12.67
N GLU A 110 6.54 10.03 12.35
CA GLU A 110 5.45 10.40 13.27
C GLU A 110 4.42 9.27 13.38
N VAL A 111 3.96 8.97 14.59
CA VAL A 111 2.94 7.95 14.86
C VAL A 111 1.58 8.37 14.30
N ILE A 112 0.98 7.49 13.51
CA ILE A 112 -0.33 7.69 12.87
C ILE A 112 -1.36 6.65 13.30
N ALA A 113 -0.93 5.51 13.85
CA ALA A 113 -1.81 4.45 14.30
C ALA A 113 -1.09 3.47 15.23
N VAL A 114 -1.85 2.50 15.74
CA VAL A 114 -1.35 1.32 16.45
C VAL A 114 -1.74 0.08 15.63
N MET A 115 -0.79 -0.84 15.45
CA MET A 115 -1.00 -2.10 14.74
C MET A 115 -2.15 -2.88 15.36
N GLY A 116 -2.90 -3.59 14.52
CA GLY A 116 -4.01 -4.41 14.96
C GLY A 116 -4.10 -5.73 14.21
N ARG A 117 -5.32 -6.25 14.23
CA ARG A 117 -5.72 -7.44 13.48
C ARG A 117 -7.16 -7.30 12.97
N THR A 118 -7.60 -6.07 12.71
CA THR A 118 -8.97 -5.82 12.22
C THR A 118 -9.08 -6.23 10.76
N ALA A 119 -10.15 -6.94 10.40
CA ALA A 119 -10.44 -7.30 9.02
C ALA A 119 -11.95 -7.59 8.88
N ASN A 120 -12.48 -7.45 7.66
CA ASN A 120 -13.85 -7.87 7.31
C ASN A 120 -13.85 -9.19 6.52
N THR A 121 -13.07 -10.17 6.96
CA THR A 121 -13.03 -11.50 6.35
C THR A 121 -13.67 -12.52 7.29
N LYS A 122 -14.24 -13.60 6.75
CA LYS A 122 -14.90 -14.64 7.57
C LYS A 122 -13.98 -15.22 8.63
N GLN A 123 -12.70 -15.40 8.30
CA GLN A 123 -11.69 -16.00 9.16
C GLN A 123 -11.06 -14.98 10.13
N GLY A 124 -11.19 -13.68 9.87
CA GLY A 124 -10.44 -12.64 10.56
C GLY A 124 -8.91 -12.84 10.47
N ILE A 125 -8.19 -12.18 11.37
CA ILE A 125 -6.74 -12.32 11.54
C ILE A 125 -6.51 -12.76 12.98
N SER A 126 -5.87 -13.92 13.21
CA SER A 126 -5.59 -14.42 14.56
C SER A 126 -4.57 -13.51 15.29
N ARG A 127 -4.39 -13.69 16.60
CA ARG A 127 -3.42 -12.89 17.35
C ARG A 127 -2.01 -13.14 16.84
N GLU A 128 -1.66 -14.40 16.62
CA GLU A 128 -0.35 -14.87 16.16
C GLU A 128 -0.01 -14.30 14.79
N ARG A 129 -1.04 -14.10 13.95
CA ARG A 129 -0.93 -13.52 12.61
C ARG A 129 -1.19 -12.02 12.56
N ALA A 130 -1.25 -11.31 13.70
CA ALA A 130 -1.36 -9.85 13.68
C ALA A 130 -0.17 -9.23 12.91
N HIS A 131 -0.47 -8.33 11.99
CA HIS A 131 0.50 -7.70 11.11
C HIS A 131 0.01 -6.33 10.66
N LEU A 132 0.95 -5.49 10.21
CA LEU A 132 0.65 -4.34 9.38
C LEU A 132 0.62 -4.80 7.93
N HIS A 133 -0.50 -4.62 7.25
CA HIS A 133 -0.52 -4.66 5.79
C HIS A 133 -0.15 -3.26 5.27
N PHE A 134 0.98 -3.17 4.57
CA PHE A 134 1.57 -1.93 4.08
C PHE A 134 1.73 -1.93 2.56
N GLU A 135 1.26 -0.88 1.90
CA GLU A 135 1.38 -0.73 0.44
C GLU A 135 2.04 0.61 0.06
N ILE A 136 2.74 0.64 -1.07
CA ILE A 136 3.14 1.86 -1.78
C ILE A 136 2.47 1.83 -3.15
N ASN A 137 1.70 2.86 -3.47
CA ASN A 137 0.72 2.83 -4.54
C ASN A 137 0.78 4.05 -5.45
N PHE A 138 0.39 3.84 -6.70
CA PHE A 138 -0.08 4.88 -7.61
C PHE A 138 -1.60 4.80 -7.74
N MET A 139 -2.26 5.96 -7.82
CA MET A 139 -3.70 5.97 -8.09
C MET A 139 -3.97 5.61 -9.55
N ALA A 140 -4.86 4.66 -9.82
CA ALA A 140 -5.27 4.31 -11.18
C ALA A 140 -6.17 5.40 -11.78
N ASN A 141 -7.32 5.66 -11.14
CA ASN A 141 -8.37 6.50 -11.68
C ASN A 141 -8.96 7.45 -10.63
N LYS A 142 -8.88 8.77 -10.86
CA LYS A 142 -9.53 9.75 -9.98
C LYS A 142 -11.06 9.66 -10.01
N ASN A 143 -11.63 9.12 -11.09
CA ASN A 143 -13.07 8.95 -11.26
C ASN A 143 -13.50 7.49 -10.99
N PHE A 144 -12.80 6.80 -10.10
CA PHE A 144 -13.02 5.38 -9.82
C PHE A 144 -14.45 5.06 -9.40
N THR A 145 -15.07 5.90 -8.55
CA THR A 145 -16.47 5.72 -8.13
C THR A 145 -17.40 5.62 -9.33
N THR A 146 -17.30 6.55 -10.28
CA THR A 146 -18.12 6.55 -11.49
C THR A 146 -17.79 5.36 -12.38
N TRP A 147 -16.51 5.11 -12.62
CA TRP A 147 -16.08 3.97 -13.44
C TRP A 147 -16.62 2.65 -12.89
N ARG A 148 -16.53 2.45 -11.56
CA ARG A 148 -17.00 1.23 -10.91
C ARG A 148 -18.51 1.09 -10.96
N LYS A 149 -19.27 2.17 -10.77
CA LYS A 149 -20.74 2.15 -10.92
C LYS A 149 -21.15 1.71 -12.33
N THR A 150 -20.44 2.18 -13.36
CA THR A 150 -20.72 1.84 -14.76
C THR A 150 -20.29 0.42 -15.14
N ASN A 151 -19.10 -0.01 -14.71
CA ASN A 151 -18.50 -1.27 -15.18
C ASN A 151 -18.77 -2.46 -14.25
N LEU A 152 -19.11 -2.22 -12.99
CA LEU A 152 -19.40 -3.25 -11.98
C LEU A 152 -20.70 -2.90 -11.22
N PRO A 153 -21.85 -2.84 -11.93
CA PRO A 153 -23.13 -2.49 -11.32
C PRO A 153 -23.50 -3.45 -10.18
N GLY A 154 -24.15 -2.94 -9.14
CA GLY A 154 -24.56 -3.71 -7.95
C GLY A 154 -23.45 -3.98 -6.92
N THR A 155 -22.19 -3.67 -7.23
CA THR A 155 -21.08 -3.85 -6.28
C THR A 155 -20.93 -2.66 -5.32
N ARG A 156 -20.74 -2.91 -4.02
CA ARG A 156 -20.57 -1.85 -3.00
C ARG A 156 -19.24 -1.12 -3.13
N ASN A 157 -19.24 0.23 -3.03
CA ASN A 157 -18.03 1.03 -2.94
C ASN A 157 -18.11 2.01 -1.76
N ASP A 158 -17.90 1.50 -0.55
CA ASP A 158 -17.96 2.30 0.68
C ASP A 158 -16.74 3.25 0.85
N HIS A 159 -15.79 3.24 -0.08
CA HIS A 159 -14.50 3.93 0.04
C HIS A 159 -14.21 4.95 -1.08
N GLY A 160 -15.17 5.13 -2.00
CA GLY A 160 -15.03 6.09 -3.10
C GLY A 160 -13.77 5.84 -3.93
N MET A 161 -12.95 6.88 -4.11
CA MET A 161 -11.68 6.78 -4.86
C MET A 161 -10.52 6.12 -4.08
N TRP A 162 -10.69 5.88 -2.78
CA TRP A 162 -9.70 5.27 -1.88
C TRP A 162 -9.95 3.78 -1.64
N ASN A 163 -10.76 3.17 -2.50
CA ASN A 163 -10.90 1.73 -2.58
C ASN A 163 -9.54 1.13 -3.02
N GLY A 164 -9.08 0.07 -2.36
CA GLY A 164 -7.81 -0.58 -2.70
C GLY A 164 -7.70 -1.01 -4.16
N GLN A 165 -8.82 -1.39 -4.80
CA GLN A 165 -8.87 -1.72 -6.23
C GLN A 165 -8.47 -0.55 -7.17
N ASN A 166 -8.40 0.69 -6.65
CA ASN A 166 -7.98 1.88 -7.38
C ASN A 166 -6.51 2.27 -7.09
N LEU A 167 -5.83 1.55 -6.21
CA LEU A 167 -4.46 1.78 -5.79
C LEU A 167 -3.59 0.68 -6.41
N ILE A 168 -2.73 1.06 -7.34
CA ILE A 168 -1.83 0.15 -8.05
C ILE A 168 -0.52 0.09 -7.28
N GLY A 169 -0.28 -1.05 -6.63
CA GLY A 169 0.90 -1.27 -5.81
C GLY A 169 2.20 -1.43 -6.61
N ILE A 170 3.29 -0.95 -6.01
CA ILE A 170 4.67 -1.35 -6.33
C ILE A 170 5.27 -2.08 -5.13
N ASP A 171 6.25 -2.93 -5.38
CA ASP A 171 6.91 -3.75 -4.35
C ASP A 171 7.61 -2.86 -3.29
N PRO A 172 7.06 -2.72 -2.07
CA PRO A 172 7.66 -1.86 -1.06
C PRO A 172 9.00 -2.41 -0.55
N TRP A 173 9.20 -3.73 -0.61
CA TRP A 173 10.44 -4.35 -0.16
C TRP A 173 11.59 -3.94 -1.06
N LYS A 174 11.39 -3.96 -2.38
CA LYS A 174 12.40 -3.49 -3.35
C LYS A 174 12.70 -2.01 -3.21
N VAL A 175 11.68 -1.18 -2.93
CA VAL A 175 11.87 0.26 -2.67
C VAL A 175 12.78 0.45 -1.46
N PHE A 176 12.47 -0.17 -0.32
CA PHE A 176 13.27 -0.03 0.91
C PHE A 176 14.67 -0.65 0.78
N LEU A 177 14.79 -1.78 0.08
CA LEU A 177 16.08 -2.41 -0.18
C LEU A 177 16.97 -1.50 -1.04
N GLU A 178 16.44 -0.88 -2.09
CA GLU A 178 17.24 0.03 -2.91
C GLU A 178 17.59 1.32 -2.17
N GLN A 179 16.69 1.86 -1.32
CA GLN A 179 17.03 2.96 -0.42
C GLN A 179 18.20 2.62 0.50
N ARG A 180 18.20 1.41 1.09
CA ARG A 180 19.30 0.93 1.94
C ARG A 180 20.59 0.77 1.14
N ASN A 181 20.53 0.20 -0.07
CA ASN A 181 21.69 0.01 -0.93
C ASN A 181 22.28 1.34 -1.39
N ALA A 182 21.45 2.30 -1.80
CA ALA A 182 21.84 3.64 -2.17
C ALA A 182 22.56 4.33 -1.00
N LYS A 183 22.00 4.25 0.22
CA LYS A 183 22.63 4.77 1.44
C LYS A 183 24.00 4.12 1.70
N ALA A 184 24.13 2.80 1.58
CA ALA A 184 25.40 2.10 1.74
C ALA A 184 26.45 2.54 0.71
N ARG A 185 26.00 2.85 -0.52
CA ARG A 185 26.83 3.38 -1.60
C ARG A 185 27.05 4.90 -1.52
N LYS A 186 26.50 5.59 -0.52
CA LYS A 186 26.49 7.06 -0.39
C LYS A 186 25.94 7.77 -1.62
N LYS A 187 24.94 7.17 -2.28
CA LYS A 187 24.20 7.77 -3.40
C LYS A 187 22.79 8.16 -2.98
N PRO A 188 22.21 9.24 -3.55
CA PRO A 188 20.80 9.54 -3.35
C PRO A 188 19.94 8.42 -3.95
N PHE A 189 18.84 8.10 -3.28
CA PHE A 189 17.78 7.26 -3.84
C PHE A 189 16.77 8.15 -4.55
N SER A 190 16.31 7.74 -5.73
CA SER A 190 15.22 8.38 -6.47
C SER A 190 14.12 7.35 -6.73
N LEU A 191 12.92 7.61 -6.20
CA LEU A 191 11.74 6.78 -6.46
C LEU A 191 11.34 6.83 -7.94
N LEU A 192 11.56 7.98 -8.59
CA LEU A 192 11.31 8.12 -10.03
C LEU A 192 12.20 7.18 -10.84
N GLU A 193 13.51 7.20 -10.59
CA GLU A 193 14.47 6.33 -11.29
C GLU A 193 14.22 4.85 -10.96
N PHE A 194 13.88 4.54 -9.71
CA PHE A 194 13.46 3.20 -9.32
C PHE A 194 12.28 2.72 -10.16
N VAL A 195 11.22 3.53 -10.31
CA VAL A 195 10.04 3.14 -11.10
C VAL A 195 10.37 3.01 -12.60
N GLN A 196 11.17 3.94 -13.14
CA GLN A 196 11.57 3.92 -14.56
C GLN A 196 12.46 2.73 -14.92
N SER A 197 13.24 2.21 -13.97
CA SER A 197 14.14 1.08 -14.16
C SER A 197 13.48 -0.29 -13.98
N GLN A 198 12.19 -0.34 -13.61
CA GLN A 198 11.50 -1.61 -13.46
C GLN A 198 11.37 -2.36 -14.80
N PRO A 199 11.50 -3.69 -14.81
CA PRO A 199 11.33 -4.48 -16.02
C PRO A 199 9.95 -4.27 -16.66
N VAL A 200 9.93 -4.04 -17.97
CA VAL A 200 8.68 -3.95 -18.74
C VAL A 200 8.06 -5.33 -18.88
N LEU A 201 6.91 -5.55 -18.24
CA LEU A 201 6.18 -6.82 -18.36
C LEU A 201 5.55 -7.00 -19.74
N CYS A 202 4.82 -5.97 -20.22
CA CYS A 202 4.17 -5.99 -21.52
C CYS A 202 4.03 -4.57 -22.08
N ARG A 203 3.74 -4.48 -23.39
CA ARG A 203 3.42 -3.22 -24.07
C ARG A 203 2.01 -3.31 -24.64
N VAL A 204 1.19 -2.31 -24.35
CA VAL A 204 -0.19 -2.22 -24.84
C VAL A 204 -0.30 -1.01 -25.77
N LYS A 205 -0.79 -1.23 -26.99
CA LYS A 205 -1.11 -0.14 -27.94
C LYS A 205 -2.51 0.37 -27.62
N ILE A 206 -2.62 1.66 -27.31
CA ILE A 206 -3.91 2.31 -27.02
C ILE A 206 -4.20 3.33 -28.12
N GLY A 207 -5.35 3.19 -28.79
CA GLY A 207 -5.80 4.10 -29.86
C GLY A 207 -6.29 5.48 -29.38
N LYS A 208 -6.02 5.86 -28.14
CA LYS A 208 -6.41 7.16 -27.55
C LYS A 208 -5.16 7.95 -27.19
N THR A 209 -5.15 9.22 -27.55
CA THR A 209 -3.99 10.13 -27.35
C THR A 209 -3.99 10.79 -25.97
N ASN A 210 -5.16 11.00 -25.35
CA ASN A 210 -5.29 11.70 -24.07
C ASN A 210 -5.45 10.73 -22.88
N LEU A 211 -4.36 10.06 -22.51
CA LEU A 211 -4.36 9.12 -21.38
C LEU A 211 -4.22 9.88 -20.06
N LYS A 212 -5.26 9.81 -19.22
CA LYS A 212 -5.28 10.43 -17.88
C LYS A 212 -4.09 10.00 -16.99
N TRP A 213 -3.57 8.79 -17.19
CA TRP A 213 -2.37 8.31 -16.51
C TRP A 213 -1.13 9.08 -16.94
N ALA A 214 -0.89 9.19 -18.25
CA ALA A 214 0.25 9.91 -18.83
C ALA A 214 0.25 11.40 -18.41
N ASN A 215 -0.94 12.02 -18.34
CA ASN A 215 -1.06 13.40 -17.88
C ASN A 215 -0.78 13.56 -16.38
N ARG A 216 -1.05 12.52 -15.57
CA ARG A 216 -0.82 12.54 -14.12
C ARG A 216 0.64 12.28 -13.76
N PHE A 217 1.31 11.47 -14.57
CA PHE A 217 2.70 11.07 -14.38
C PHE A 217 3.51 11.36 -15.66
N PRO A 218 3.62 12.63 -16.08
CA PRO A 218 4.39 13.00 -17.27
C PRO A 218 5.86 12.58 -17.16
N GLN A 219 6.40 12.47 -15.94
CA GLN A 219 7.76 12.01 -15.68
C GLN A 219 7.97 10.53 -16.04
N LEU A 220 6.90 9.75 -16.16
CA LEU A 220 6.94 8.33 -16.57
C LEU A 220 6.68 8.15 -18.08
N VAL A 221 6.54 9.24 -18.84
CA VAL A 221 6.25 9.20 -20.27
C VAL A 221 7.54 9.34 -21.07
N VAL A 222 7.92 8.28 -21.79
CA VAL A 222 8.99 8.35 -22.79
C VAL A 222 8.39 8.81 -24.10
N LYS A 223 8.74 10.02 -24.55
CA LYS A 223 8.43 10.48 -25.90
C LYS A 223 9.44 9.85 -26.86
N LYS A 224 8.96 9.05 -27.81
CA LYS A 224 9.81 8.68 -28.95
C LYS A 224 9.92 9.90 -29.85
N SER A 225 11.13 10.40 -30.05
CA SER A 225 11.45 11.25 -31.20
C SER A 225 11.11 10.44 -32.45
N GLY A 226 10.34 11.05 -33.35
CA GLY A 226 9.99 10.46 -34.64
C GLY A 226 11.21 10.28 -35.53
#